data_AF-A0AAI8VB97-F1
#
_entry.id   AF-A0AAI8VB97-F1
#
_cell.length_a   1.000
_cell.length_b   1.000
_cell.length_c   1.000
_cell.angle_alpha   90.00
_cell.angle_beta   90.00
_cell.angle_gamma   90.00
#
_symmetry.space_group_name_H-M   'P 1'
#
loop_
_entity.id
_entity.type
_entity.pdbx_description
1 polymer ?
#
loop_
_entity_poly.entity_id
_entity_poly.type
_entity_poly.pdbx_seq_one_letter_code
_entity_poly.pdbx_strand_id
1 'polypeptide(L)' 'MPGRTYFLCESCDGFLYWSKDDPHKYGDCPDCKQGHRVRNIVKPQNLRNAGKVYFKCSKEDCRYFDWEKKTES' A
#
# COMPACT_ATOMS: atom_id res chain seq x y z
N MET A 1 -5.91 -30.72 7.66
CA MET A 1 -5.72 -29.53 6.79
C MET A 1 -4.91 -28.53 7.61
N PRO A 2 -3.66 -28.18 7.26
CA PRO A 2 -2.85 -27.28 8.08
C PRO A 2 -3.46 -25.87 7.98
N GLY A 3 -3.75 -25.15 9.06
CA GLY A 3 -2.84 -24.87 10.17
C GLY A 3 -2.19 -23.50 9.93
N ARG A 4 -3.01 -22.44 9.79
CA ARG A 4 -2.52 -21.07 9.62
C ARG A 4 -2.03 -20.56 10.98
N THR A 5 -0.72 -20.57 11.19
CA THR A 5 -0.05 -19.85 12.27
C THR A 5 -0.23 -18.35 12.07
N TYR A 6 -0.79 -17.67 13.06
CA TYR A 6 -0.97 -16.22 13.11
C TYR A 6 0.12 -15.62 13.99
N PHE A 7 0.80 -14.59 13.51
CA PHE A 7 1.59 -13.69 14.33
C PHE A 7 0.73 -12.44 14.57
N LEU A 8 0.12 -12.36 15.75
CA LEU A 8 -0.56 -11.15 16.23
C LEU A 8 0.53 -10.17 16.66
N CYS A 9 0.67 -9.05 15.95
CA CYS A 9 1.39 -7.91 16.48
C CYS A 9 0.43 -7.15 17.39
N GLU A 10 0.54 -7.35 18.70
CA GLU A 10 -0.33 -6.76 19.74
C GLU A 10 -0.18 -5.23 19.90
N SER A 11 0.54 -4.56 18.99
CA SER A 11 0.82 -3.12 19.07
C SER A 11 0.44 -2.32 17.81
N CYS A 12 -0.11 -2.97 16.78
CA CYS A 12 -0.49 -2.28 15.55
C CYS A 12 -2.01 -2.19 15.45
N ASP A 13 -2.55 -1.00 15.73
CA ASP A 13 -3.94 -0.59 15.50
C ASP A 13 -4.38 -0.88 14.06
N GLY A 14 -4.94 -2.07 13.83
CA GLY A 14 -6.12 -2.30 12.97
C GLY A 14 -6.09 -1.90 11.50
N PHE A 15 -5.01 -1.36 10.94
CA PHE A 15 -4.90 -1.13 9.50
C PHE A 15 -4.37 -2.40 8.85
N LEU A 16 -5.31 -3.23 8.38
CA LEU A 16 -5.10 -4.43 7.56
C LEU A 16 -4.21 -4.12 6.34
N TYR A 17 -2.90 -4.13 6.55
CA TYR A 17 -1.90 -4.06 5.50
C TYR A 17 -1.75 -5.47 4.92
N TRP A 18 -2.56 -5.78 3.91
CA TRP A 18 -2.41 -7.00 3.10
C TRP A 18 -1.22 -6.88 2.15
N SER A 19 -0.02 -6.63 2.69
CA SER A 19 1.20 -6.80 1.94
C SER A 19 2.16 -7.59 2.81
N LYS A 20 2.36 -8.87 2.47
CA LYS A 20 3.60 -9.62 2.78
C LYS A 20 4.81 -9.03 2.05
N ASP A 21 4.77 -7.75 1.75
CA ASP A 21 5.72 -7.07 0.91
C ASP A 21 6.53 -6.14 1.81
N ASP A 22 7.83 -6.25 1.66
CA ASP A 22 8.80 -5.36 2.25
C ASP A 22 8.35 -3.88 2.08
N PRO A 23 8.38 -3.05 3.13
CA PRO A 23 7.94 -1.66 3.06
C PRO A 23 8.74 -0.82 2.06
N HIS A 24 9.92 -1.27 1.64
CA HIS A 24 10.75 -0.67 0.60
C HIS A 24 10.62 -1.34 -0.77
N LYS A 25 9.71 -2.33 -0.95
CA LYS A 25 9.48 -3.01 -2.23
C LYS A 25 9.28 -2.04 -3.40
N TYR A 26 8.62 -0.91 -3.13
CA TYR A 26 8.33 0.10 -4.13
C TYR A 26 9.30 1.29 -4.06
N GLY A 27 10.37 1.23 -3.27
CA GLY A 27 11.36 2.29 -3.14
C GLY A 27 10.85 3.58 -2.50
N ASP A 28 11.74 4.56 -2.44
CA ASP A 28 11.48 5.84 -1.79
C ASP A 28 10.46 6.69 -2.55
N CYS A 29 9.77 7.55 -1.81
CA CYS A 29 8.87 8.54 -2.36
C CYS A 29 9.67 9.57 -3.16
N PRO A 30 9.35 9.80 -4.45
CA PRO A 30 10.13 10.69 -5.30
C PRO A 30 10.03 12.17 -4.86
N ASP A 31 8.92 12.56 -4.23
CA ASP A 31 8.66 13.96 -3.85
C ASP A 31 9.44 14.36 -2.60
N CYS A 32 9.28 13.61 -1.50
CA CYS A 32 9.89 14.00 -0.22
C CYS A 32 11.22 13.30 0.08
N LYS A 33 11.54 12.17 -0.60
CA LYS A 33 12.73 11.32 -0.38
C LYS A 33 12.94 10.83 1.06
N GLN A 34 11.97 11.03 1.94
CA GLN A 34 12.05 10.72 3.37
C GLN A 34 11.05 9.64 3.80
N GLY A 35 10.09 9.30 2.93
CA GLY A 35 9.15 8.20 3.11
C GLY A 35 9.26 7.22 1.95
N HIS A 36 8.56 6.10 2.02
CA HIS A 36 8.52 5.09 0.96
C HIS A 36 7.16 5.09 0.25
N ARG A 37 7.11 4.52 -0.95
CA ARG A 37 5.88 4.36 -1.71
C ARG A 37 5.05 3.20 -1.17
N VAL A 38 3.79 3.48 -0.88
CA VAL A 38 2.82 2.57 -0.28
C VAL A 38 1.73 2.26 -1.30
N ARG A 39 1.66 0.99 -1.74
CA ARG A 39 0.65 0.51 -2.69
C ARG A 39 -0.70 0.33 -2.02
N ASN A 40 -1.75 0.89 -2.60
CA ASN A 40 -3.12 0.81 -2.11
C ASN A 40 -4.08 0.46 -3.24
N ILE A 41 -5.20 -0.17 -2.90
CA ILE A 41 -6.27 -0.49 -3.84
C ILE A 41 -7.48 0.38 -3.48
N VAL A 42 -8.08 0.99 -4.50
CA VAL A 42 -9.30 1.78 -4.33
C VAL A 42 -10.45 0.87 -3.90
N LYS A 43 -11.06 1.21 -2.76
CA LYS A 43 -12.21 0.49 -2.21
C LYS A 43 -13.40 0.50 -3.16
N PRO A 44 -14.23 -0.56 -3.19
CA PRO A 44 -15.36 -0.70 -4.11
C PRO A 44 -16.44 0.38 -3.97
N GLN A 45 -16.47 1.11 -2.85
CA GLN A 45 -17.33 2.28 -2.64
C GLN A 45 -17.13 3.39 -3.69
N ASN A 46 -15.97 3.42 -4.36
CA ASN A 46 -15.70 4.33 -5.47
C ASN A 46 -15.86 3.59 -6.79
N LEU A 47 -17.10 3.46 -7.27
CA LEU A 47 -17.47 2.62 -8.43
C LEU A 47 -16.62 2.86 -9.69
N ARG A 48 -16.17 4.10 -9.92
CA ARG A 48 -15.41 4.47 -11.12
C ARG A 48 -13.97 3.94 -11.12
N ASN A 49 -13.37 3.86 -9.93
CA ASN A 49 -11.96 3.51 -9.76
C ASN A 49 -11.77 2.25 -8.90
N ALA A 50 -12.85 1.59 -8.50
CA ALA A 50 -12.83 0.38 -7.69
C ALA A 50 -11.84 -0.66 -8.25
N GLY A 51 -10.98 -1.18 -7.37
CA GLY A 51 -9.97 -2.16 -7.76
C GLY A 51 -8.75 -1.59 -8.50
N LYS A 52 -8.74 -0.30 -8.87
CA LYS A 52 -7.51 0.36 -9.35
C LYS A 52 -6.53 0.50 -8.21
N VAL A 53 -5.26 0.42 -8.57
CA VAL A 53 -4.15 0.49 -7.62
C VAL A 53 -3.46 1.85 -7.74
N TYR A 54 -3.14 2.45 -6.62
CA TYR A 54 -2.38 3.69 -6.54
C TYR A 54 -1.25 3.58 -5.50
N PHE A 55 -0.26 4.45 -5.63
CA PHE A 55 0.81 4.65 -4.67
C PHE A 55 0.59 5.97 -3.93
N LYS A 56 0.85 5.95 -2.63
CA LYS A 56 0.95 7.16 -1.79
C LYS A 56 2.25 7.15 -1.00
N CYS A 57 2.65 8.28 -0.43
CA CYS A 57 3.76 8.29 0.51
C CYS A 57 3.35 7.64 1.84
N SER A 58 4.31 7.04 2.54
CA SER A 58 4.14 6.62 3.94
C SER A 58 4.05 7.80 4.92
N LYS A 59 4.59 8.97 4.56
CA LYS A 59 4.45 10.20 5.35
C LYS A 59 3.15 10.91 5.01
N GLU A 60 2.32 11.18 6.01
CA GLU A 60 1.01 11.84 5.83
C GLU A 60 1.14 13.29 5.35
N ASP A 61 2.21 13.99 5.74
CA ASP A 61 2.49 15.36 5.28
C ASP A 61 2.91 15.41 3.79
N CYS A 62 3.29 14.28 3.22
CA CYS A 62 3.66 14.19 1.81
C CYS A 62 2.43 13.81 0.96
N ARG A 63 2.01 14.75 0.11
CA ARG A 63 0.84 14.59 -0.78
C ARG A 63 1.12 13.79 -2.05
N TYR A 64 2.23 13.05 -2.10
CA TYR A 64 2.56 12.21 -3.25
C TYR A 64 1.45 11.20 -3.52
N PHE A 65 1.01 11.15 -4.77
CA PHE A 65 0.01 10.22 -5.27
C PHE A 65 0.31 9.87 -6.73
N ASP A 66 0.31 8.58 -7.06
CA ASP A 66 0.51 8.12 -8.44
C ASP A 66 -0.33 6.87 -8.70
N TRP A 67 -0.82 6.68 -9.92
CA TRP A 67 -1.55 5.46 -10.29
C TRP A 67 -0.56 4.36 -10.67
N GLU A 68 -0.86 3.11 -10.30
CA GLU A 68 -0.11 1.97 -10.83
C GLU A 68 -0.37 1.88 -12.34
N LYS A 69 0.68 2.13 -13.13
CA LYS A 69 0.65 1.91 -14.58
C LYS A 69 0.59 0.41 -14.80
N LYS A 70 -0.46 -0.06 -15.47
CA LYS A 70 -0.47 -1.43 -15.99
C LYS A 70 0.57 -1.49 -17.08
N THR A 71 1.68 -2.17 -16.85
CA THR A 71 2.57 -2.60 -17.93
C THR A 71 1.78 -3.61 -18.74
N GLU A 72 1.22 -3.20 -19.87
CA GLU A 72 0.72 -4.14 -20.88
C GLU A 72 1.94 -4.96 -21.33
N SER A 73 1.92 -6.26 -21.02
CA SER A 73 2.88 -7.25 -21.53
C SER A 73 2.23 -8.02 -22.67
#